data_AF-A0A1T1BFV1-F1
#
_entry.id   AF-A0A1T1BFV1-F1
#
_cell.length_a   1.000
_cell.length_b   1.000
_cell.length_c   1.000
_cell.angle_alpha   90.00
_cell.angle_beta   90.00
_cell.angle_gamma   90.00
#
_symmetry.space_group_name_H-M   'P 1'
#
loop_
_entity.id
_entity.type
_entity.pdbx_description
1 polymer ?
#
loop_
_entity_poly.entity_id
_entity_poly.type
_entity_poly.pdbx_seq_one_letter_code
_entity_poly.pdbx_strand_id
1 'polypeptide(L)'
;MTGPTPTPPKDPQAEAEFTRKLVLGILSTLEHKGLLSKAEVDGIIRAARHAAYPTPPRRTPGPAAPGTQWVKPGQPHQPMDRTTPVAIPNVQRAAPPSDQPQDKPAGETPKAPPVIDFDLQ
;
A
#
# COMPACT_ATOMS: atom_id res chain seq x y z
N MET A 1 -4.15 34.20 52.74
CA MET A 1 -3.39 33.64 51.61
C MET A 1 -4.17 32.47 51.04
N THR A 2 -4.98 32.68 50.02
CA THR A 2 -5.71 31.60 49.33
C THR A 2 -4.84 31.08 48.20
N GLY A 3 -4.22 29.91 48.41
CA GLY A 3 -3.43 29.23 47.37
C GLY A 3 -4.34 28.72 46.23
N PRO A 4 -3.79 28.51 45.02
CA PRO A 4 -4.57 28.02 43.89
C PRO A 4 -5.11 26.62 44.17
N THR A 5 -6.44 26.47 44.04
CA THR A 5 -7.14 25.20 44.17
C THR A 5 -6.59 24.23 43.11
N PRO A 6 -6.17 23.01 43.49
CA PRO A 6 -5.67 22.03 42.53
C PRO A 6 -6.80 21.63 41.57
N THR A 7 -6.61 21.90 40.28
CA THR A 7 -7.49 21.40 39.22
C THR A 7 -7.50 19.88 39.24
N PRO A 8 -8.67 19.22 39.17
CA PRO A 8 -8.76 17.77 39.18
C PRO A 8 -8.03 17.18 37.96
N PRO A 9 -7.48 15.95 38.08
CA PRO A 9 -6.88 15.27 36.94
C PRO A 9 -7.96 15.06 35.87
N LYS A 10 -7.72 15.58 34.67
CA LYS A 10 -8.62 15.36 33.53
C LYS A 10 -8.48 13.92 33.06
N ASP A 11 -9.61 13.23 32.95
CA ASP A 11 -9.65 11.89 32.40
C ASP A 11 -9.30 11.94 30.89
N PRO A 12 -8.23 11.26 30.45
CA PRO A 12 -7.83 11.26 29.04
C PRO A 12 -8.93 10.71 28.11
N GLN A 13 -9.80 9.82 28.59
CA GLN A 13 -10.94 9.34 27.78
C GLN A 13 -11.96 10.45 27.55
N ALA A 14 -12.28 11.22 28.59
CA ALA A 14 -13.20 12.35 28.47
C ALA A 14 -12.66 13.44 27.53
N GLU A 15 -11.36 13.71 27.56
CA GLU A 15 -10.72 14.65 26.62
C GLU A 15 -10.74 14.15 25.17
N ALA A 16 -10.53 12.84 24.96
CA ALA A 16 -10.60 12.23 23.63
C ALA A 16 -12.02 12.32 23.05
N GLU A 17 -13.04 12.03 23.86
CA GLU A 17 -14.44 12.17 23.45
C GLU A 17 -14.83 13.62 23.15
N PHE A 18 -14.38 14.56 23.98
CA PHE A 18 -14.62 15.98 23.76
C PHE A 18 -14.01 16.44 22.43
N THR A 19 -12.73 16.10 22.21
CA THR A 19 -12.03 16.40 20.96
C THR A 19 -12.74 15.79 19.75
N ARG A 20 -13.22 14.54 19.87
CA ARG A 20 -13.98 13.88 18.80
C ARG A 20 -15.26 14.65 18.48
N LYS A 21 -16.04 15.05 19.48
CA LYS A 21 -17.28 15.82 19.29
C LYS A 21 -17.00 17.20 18.67
N LEU A 22 -15.95 17.88 19.11
CA LEU A 22 -15.53 19.17 18.58
C LEU A 22 -15.18 19.08 17.08
N VAL A 23 -14.34 18.11 16.71
CA VAL A 23 -13.93 17.89 15.31
C VAL A 23 -15.14 17.57 14.43
N LEU A 24 -16.05 16.70 14.89
CA LEU A 24 -17.28 16.41 14.13
C LEU A 24 -18.17 17.65 13.97
N GLY A 25 -18.28 18.49 14.99
CA GLY A 25 -19.01 19.75 14.91
C GLY A 25 -18.42 20.68 13.86
N ILE A 26 -17.10 20.85 13.87
CA ILE A 26 -16.40 21.69 12.89
C ILE A 26 -16.62 21.15 11.46
N LEU A 27 -16.39 19.85 11.23
CA LEU A 27 -16.58 19.24 9.91
C LEU A 27 -18.02 19.38 9.41
N SER A 28 -19.02 19.16 10.28
CA SER A 28 -20.43 19.35 9.94
C SER A 28 -20.75 20.79 9.54
N THR A 29 -20.18 21.79 10.23
CA THR A 29 -20.37 23.20 9.85
C THR A 29 -19.68 23.54 8.54
N LEU A 30 -18.52 22.97 8.25
CA LEU A 30 -17.81 23.20 6.98
C LEU A 30 -18.54 22.55 5.80
N GLU A 31 -19.15 21.38 6.02
CA GLU A 31 -20.02 20.72 5.04
C GLU A 31 -21.28 21.54 4.77
N HIS A 32 -21.98 21.99 5.82
CA HIS A 32 -23.19 22.82 5.68
C HIS A 32 -22.91 24.14 4.96
N LYS A 33 -21.73 24.72 5.15
CA LYS A 33 -21.31 25.94 4.46
C LYS A 33 -20.82 25.69 3.03
N GLY A 34 -20.75 24.43 2.59
CA GLY A 34 -20.26 24.06 1.27
C GLY A 34 -18.75 24.28 1.09
N LEU A 35 -18.01 24.48 2.18
CA LEU A 35 -16.54 24.60 2.14
C LEU A 35 -15.87 23.23 2.01
N LEU A 36 -16.56 22.18 2.44
CA LEU A 36 -16.19 20.79 2.23
C LEU A 36 -17.38 20.05 1.61
N SER A 37 -17.09 19.18 0.66
CA SER A 37 -18.04 18.17 0.20
C SER A 37 -18.11 17.00 1.17
N LYS A 38 -19.22 16.26 1.14
CA LYS A 38 -19.38 15.03 1.92
C LYS A 38 -18.26 14.02 1.70
N ALA A 39 -17.79 13.90 0.45
CA ALA A 39 -16.69 12.99 0.09
C ALA A 39 -15.37 13.40 0.76
N GLU A 40 -15.10 14.70 0.89
CA GLU A 40 -13.92 15.21 1.58
C GLU A 40 -13.99 14.98 3.09
N VAL A 41 -15.17 15.19 3.70
CA VAL A 41 -15.39 14.86 5.12
C VAL A 41 -15.13 13.38 5.39
N ASP A 42 -15.68 12.49 4.57
CA ASP A 42 -15.45 11.04 4.67
C ASP A 42 -13.96 10.68 4.49
N GLY A 43 -13.28 11.35 3.55
CA GLY A 43 -11.85 11.21 3.31
C GLY A 43 -10.99 11.62 4.51
N ILE A 44 -11.30 12.75 5.13
CA ILE A 44 -10.62 13.24 6.34
C ILE A 44 -10.81 12.27 7.50
N ILE A 45 -12.04 11.79 7.73
CA ILE A 45 -12.33 10.84 8.81
C ILE A 45 -11.57 9.53 8.59
N ARG A 46 -11.49 9.04 7.34
CA ARG A 46 -10.73 7.84 7.00
C ARG A 46 -9.22 8.06 7.23
N ALA A 47 -8.66 9.16 6.75
CA ALA A 47 -7.25 9.49 6.93
C ALA A 47 -6.88 9.61 8.42
N ALA A 48 -7.72 10.26 9.23
CA ALA A 48 -7.52 10.39 10.67
C ALA A 48 -7.47 9.01 11.37
N ARG A 49 -8.33 8.06 10.98
CA ARG A 49 -8.28 6.68 11.52
C ARG A 49 -6.97 5.98 11.16
N HIS A 50 -6.50 6.13 9.92
CA HIS A 50 -5.22 5.55 9.49
C HIS A 50 -4.02 6.17 10.21
N ALA A 51 -4.09 7.47 10.52
CA ALA A 51 -3.04 8.16 11.28
C ALA A 51 -3.02 7.73 12.77
N ALA A 52 -4.20 7.52 13.37
CA ALA A 52 -4.31 7.07 14.75
C ALA A 52 -3.89 5.60 14.95
N TYR A 53 -4.14 4.77 13.94
CA TYR A 53 -3.78 3.34 13.94
C TYR A 53 -2.92 3.04 12.71
N PRO A 54 -1.62 3.39 12.73
CA PRO A 54 -0.73 3.08 11.63
C PRO A 54 -0.70 1.56 11.43
N THR A 55 -1.02 1.13 10.21
CA THR A 55 -0.90 -0.29 9.85
C THR A 55 0.55 -0.71 10.05
N PRO A 56 0.83 -1.81 10.78
CA PRO A 56 2.20 -2.26 10.98
C PRO A 56 2.86 -2.46 9.61
N PRO A 57 4.14 -2.08 9.45
CA PRO A 57 4.81 -2.15 8.15
C PRO A 57 4.69 -3.58 7.63
N ARG A 58 4.08 -3.71 6.46
CA ARG A 58 3.96 -4.99 5.76
C ARG A 58 5.38 -5.47 5.53
N ARG A 59 5.79 -6.55 6.21
CA ARG A 59 7.11 -7.14 6.01
C ARG A 59 7.21 -7.47 4.53
N THR A 60 8.02 -6.73 3.80
CA THR A 60 8.39 -7.09 2.44
C THR A 60 9.04 -8.46 2.55
N PRO A 61 8.53 -9.50 1.86
CA PRO A 61 9.35 -10.67 1.63
C PRO A 61 10.55 -10.15 0.84
N GLY A 62 11.69 -10.03 1.53
CA GLY A 62 12.94 -9.76 0.84
C GLY A 62 13.19 -10.86 -0.20
N PRO A 63 14.13 -10.68 -1.13
CA PRO A 63 14.46 -11.65 -2.19
C PRO A 63 14.98 -13.01 -1.66
N ALA A 64 15.01 -13.19 -0.34
CA ALA A 64 15.30 -14.43 0.36
C ALA A 64 14.25 -15.49 0.00
N ALA A 65 14.65 -16.44 -0.85
CA ALA A 65 13.91 -17.66 -1.13
C ALA A 65 13.55 -18.39 0.19
N PRO A 66 12.48 -19.21 0.20
CA PRO A 66 12.13 -20.01 1.37
C PRO A 66 13.36 -20.78 1.88
N GLY A 67 13.76 -20.55 3.14
CA GLY A 67 14.92 -21.19 3.77
C GLY A 67 16.15 -20.30 3.97
N THR A 68 16.17 -19.06 3.48
CA THR A 68 17.29 -18.13 3.71
C THR A 68 16.99 -17.15 4.87
N GLN A 69 17.89 -17.09 5.85
CA GLN A 69 17.79 -16.18 7.00
C GLN A 69 18.63 -14.92 6.76
N TRP A 70 18.06 -13.75 7.07
CA TRP A 70 18.80 -12.48 7.05
C TRP A 70 19.74 -12.41 8.26
N VAL A 71 21.03 -12.37 7.99
CA VAL A 71 22.06 -12.17 9.02
C VAL A 71 22.21 -10.67 9.28
N LYS A 72 22.20 -10.26 10.55
CA LYS A 72 22.43 -8.86 10.95
C LYS A 72 23.90 -8.47 10.71
N PRO A 73 24.21 -7.18 10.43
CA PRO A 73 25.59 -6.71 10.32
C PRO A 73 26.39 -7.07 11.58
N GLY A 74 27.50 -7.78 11.42
CA GLY A 74 28.38 -8.21 12.51
C GLY A 74 28.24 -9.67 12.97
N GLN A 75 27.31 -10.44 12.40
CA GLN A 75 27.24 -11.89 12.66
C GLN A 75 28.03 -12.71 11.63
N PRO A 76 28.79 -13.73 12.05
CA PRO A 76 29.44 -14.66 11.13
C PRO A 76 28.37 -15.47 10.38
N HIS A 77 28.52 -15.56 9.06
CA HIS A 77 27.62 -16.36 8.23
C HIS A 77 27.78 -17.85 8.58
N GLN A 78 26.68 -18.55 8.83
CA GLN A 78 26.72 -20.00 9.02
C GLN A 78 26.85 -20.65 7.63
N PRO A 79 27.91 -21.45 7.37
CA PRO A 79 28.09 -22.07 6.07
C PRO A 79 26.96 -23.06 5.80
N MET A 80 26.32 -22.91 4.64
CA MET A 80 25.20 -23.75 4.23
C MET A 80 25.67 -25.20 4.06
N ASP A 81 24.98 -26.14 4.72
CA ASP A 81 25.29 -27.57 4.66
C ASP A 81 25.01 -28.10 3.25
N ARG A 82 26.08 -28.44 2.52
CA ARG A 82 26.05 -28.90 1.13
C ARG A 82 25.49 -30.31 0.95
N THR A 83 25.20 -31.02 2.04
CA THR A 83 24.61 -32.37 1.98
C THR A 83 23.10 -32.34 1.72
N THR A 84 22.47 -31.17 1.79
CA THR A 84 21.03 -31.03 1.53
C THR A 84 20.75 -30.92 0.03
N PRO A 85 20.00 -31.85 -0.59
CA PRO A 85 19.67 -31.76 -2.00
C PRO A 85 18.77 -30.55 -2.25
N VAL A 86 19.21 -29.67 -3.15
CA VAL A 86 18.41 -28.54 -3.64
C VAL A 86 17.33 -29.09 -4.56
N ALA A 87 16.07 -29.10 -4.10
CA ALA A 87 14.93 -29.44 -4.94
C ALA A 87 14.73 -28.32 -5.98
N ILE A 88 15.02 -28.60 -7.25
CA ILE A 88 14.74 -27.70 -8.37
C ILE A 88 13.23 -27.78 -8.65
N PRO A 89 12.45 -26.68 -8.52
CA PRO A 89 11.05 -26.68 -8.93
C PRO A 89 10.95 -26.99 -10.42
N ASN A 90 10.02 -27.87 -10.79
CA ASN A 90 9.76 -28.27 -12.18
C ASN A 90 9.19 -27.09 -12.99
N VAL A 91 10.06 -26.23 -13.53
CA VAL A 91 9.68 -25.20 -14.51
C VAL A 91 9.58 -25.85 -15.89
N GLN A 92 8.41 -26.42 -16.20
CA GLN A 92 8.05 -26.73 -17.59
C GLN A 92 7.92 -25.41 -18.35
N ARG A 93 8.93 -25.09 -19.16
CA ARG A 93 8.91 -23.97 -20.10
C ARG A 93 7.91 -24.33 -21.21
N ALA A 94 6.71 -23.74 -21.16
CA ALA A 94 5.78 -23.83 -22.29
C ALA A 94 6.46 -23.25 -23.54
N ALA A 95 6.55 -24.05 -24.60
CA ALA A 95 7.09 -23.61 -25.88
C ALA A 95 6.15 -22.57 -26.52
N PRO A 96 6.67 -21.49 -27.15
CA PRO A 96 5.84 -20.63 -27.98
C PRO A 96 5.48 -21.39 -29.28
N PRO A 97 4.23 -21.32 -29.76
CA PRO A 97 3.87 -21.89 -31.05
C PRO A 97 4.34 -20.97 -32.19
N SER A 98 5.11 -21.52 -33.12
CA SER A 98 5.45 -20.89 -34.40
C SER A 98 4.85 -21.70 -35.56
N ASP A 99 3.88 -21.07 -36.23
CA ASP A 99 3.47 -21.11 -37.66
C ASP A 99 3.24 -22.47 -38.38
N GLN A 100 1.98 -22.88 -38.67
CA GLN A 100 1.14 -22.64 -39.89
C GLN A 100 1.03 -23.93 -40.76
N PRO A 101 0.09 -24.12 -41.75
CA PRO A 101 -0.97 -23.24 -42.29
C PRO A 101 -2.36 -23.91 -42.51
N GLN A 102 -3.49 -23.17 -42.51
CA GLN A 102 -4.69 -23.55 -43.30
C GLN A 102 -5.71 -22.39 -43.47
N ASP A 103 -5.88 -22.00 -44.73
CA ASP A 103 -7.05 -21.42 -45.44
C ASP A 103 -7.79 -20.15 -44.94
N LYS A 104 -7.77 -19.14 -45.83
CA LYS A 104 -8.68 -17.97 -45.99
C LYS A 104 -10.18 -18.37 -46.04
N PRO A 105 -11.18 -17.45 -45.91
CA PRO A 105 -11.10 -15.98 -46.05
C PRO A 105 -11.92 -15.11 -45.03
N ALA A 106 -11.69 -13.79 -45.15
CA ALA A 106 -12.60 -12.67 -44.88
C ALA A 106 -12.82 -12.19 -43.42
N GLY A 107 -12.34 -10.97 -43.15
CA GLY A 107 -12.93 -10.08 -42.13
C GLY A 107 -11.93 -9.40 -41.20
N GLU A 108 -11.74 -8.10 -41.42
CA GLU A 108 -11.31 -7.08 -40.45
C GLU A 108 -9.86 -7.08 -39.91
N THR A 109 -9.12 -6.10 -40.40
CA THR A 109 -7.81 -5.60 -39.93
C THR A 109 -7.81 -5.17 -38.45
N PRO A 110 -6.85 -5.60 -37.61
CA PRO A 110 -6.53 -4.91 -36.37
C PRO A 110 -5.63 -3.70 -36.66
N LYS A 111 -6.15 -2.52 -36.32
CA LYS A 111 -5.53 -1.20 -36.43
C LYS A 111 -4.20 -1.15 -35.65
N ALA A 112 -3.08 -1.03 -36.36
CA ALA A 112 -1.77 -0.75 -35.75
C ALA A 112 -1.78 0.61 -35.03
N PRO A 113 -1.05 0.79 -33.92
CA PRO A 113 -0.88 2.09 -33.27
C PRO A 113 -0.06 3.04 -34.18
N PRO A 114 -0.35 4.36 -34.19
CA PRO A 114 0.35 5.29 -35.05
C PRO A 114 1.83 5.40 -34.65
N VAL A 115 2.71 5.23 -35.64
CA VAL A 115 4.13 5.59 -35.54
C VAL A 115 4.21 7.11 -35.66
N ILE A 116 4.77 7.78 -34.66
CA ILE A 116 5.03 9.22 -34.68
C ILE A 116 6.44 9.42 -35.22
N ASP A 117 6.56 9.98 -36.42
CA ASP A 117 7.84 10.45 -36.96
C ASP A 117 8.15 11.84 -36.40
N PHE A 118 9.31 11.98 -35.77
CA PHE A 118 9.84 13.28 -35.34
C PHE A 118 10.88 13.75 -36.36
N ASP A 119 10.52 14.74 -37.18
CA ASP A 119 11.47 15.50 -37.99
C ASP A 119 12.15 16.55 -37.09
N LEU A 120 13.46 16.39 -36.88
CA LEU A 120 14.32 17.38 -36.25
C LEU A 120 14.89 18.29 -37.35
N GLN A 121 14.44 19.55 -37.38
CA GLN A 121 15.10 20.62 -38.13
C GLN A 121 16.24 21.26 -37.32
#